data_AF-A0A5E5P242-F1
#
_entry.id   AF-A0A5E5P242-F1
#
_cell.length_a   1.000
_cell.length_b   1.000
_cell.length_c   1.000
_cell.angle_alpha   90.00
_cell.angle_beta   90.00
_cell.angle_gamma   90.00
#
_symmetry.space_group_name_H-M   'P 1'
#
loop_
_entity.id
_entity.type
_entity.pdbx_description
1 polymer ?
#
loop_
_entity_poly.entity_id
_entity_poly.type
_entity_poly.pdbx_seq_one_letter_code
_entity_poly.pdbx_strand_id
1 'polypeptide(L)'
;MSTITPTITSLSDLFTPDEIEGIDKAPLLPTGTRHPTWFALCSREPRPVDNLVRLAVPAIAQETGGETWLKDLGDRLRNLQDDSGASSALAEIRAYGGLLEAGFDVTPIIRASDATPDFTVDAGDGPVTVEVFSKHQDKQQDKLMAAANTPDGEHPYGIERSETTVGERTVRIAVTELTPGGRPDPTKDGDSVQANLISKVCSMKPDETQVAPDRPCVLIADFTHFGGPTTSQLLKPHQMSPLIRGVHGRGLCSGAMWYGVYGWKGAPVFEDPSPPKRMGHDGRFRLDGKKKSRLSAVLFVFHEDVVLLENPWADRPLPPLARFAFGRYPYFNLPYSIADWHPGNTLAIVDAQRRMIEAFDR
;
A
#
# COMPACT_ATOMS: atom_id res chain seq x y z
N MET A 1 -15.92 20.91 11.50
CA MET A 1 -16.30 21.86 10.43
C MET A 1 -15.94 23.30 10.82
N SER A 2 -15.02 23.90 10.06
CA SER A 2 -14.64 25.31 10.16
C SER A 2 -15.76 26.24 9.66
N THR A 3 -15.92 27.42 10.26
CA THR A 3 -16.85 28.47 9.80
C THR A 3 -16.23 29.45 8.79
N ILE A 4 -14.95 29.27 8.48
CA ILE A 4 -14.20 30.10 7.52
C ILE A 4 -14.29 29.43 6.16
N THR A 5 -14.61 30.20 5.11
CA THR A 5 -14.60 29.70 3.73
C THR A 5 -13.19 29.21 3.38
N PRO A 6 -13.00 27.94 3.00
CA PRO A 6 -11.69 27.43 2.65
C PRO A 6 -11.17 28.11 1.37
N THR A 7 -9.90 28.48 1.41
CA THR A 7 -9.12 29.01 0.29
C THR A 7 -8.59 27.88 -0.60
N ILE A 8 -8.39 26.68 -0.04
CA ILE A 8 -7.98 25.50 -0.77
C ILE A 8 -9.21 24.71 -1.22
N THR A 9 -9.41 24.60 -2.53
CA THR A 9 -10.52 23.86 -3.15
C THR A 9 -10.04 22.67 -4.00
N SER A 10 -8.74 22.63 -4.28
CA SER A 10 -8.10 21.64 -5.15
C SER A 10 -6.64 21.47 -4.78
N LEU A 11 -6.02 20.39 -5.25
CA LEU A 11 -4.58 20.16 -5.03
C LEU A 11 -3.71 21.28 -5.63
N SER A 12 -4.14 21.88 -6.73
CA SER A 12 -3.42 23.00 -7.37
C SER A 12 -3.34 24.25 -6.50
N ASP A 13 -4.28 24.45 -5.56
CA ASP A 13 -4.28 25.62 -4.67
C ASP A 13 -3.15 25.56 -3.62
N LEU A 14 -2.45 24.42 -3.51
CA LEU A 14 -1.25 24.28 -2.68
C LEU A 14 0.02 24.81 -3.36
N PHE A 15 -0.04 25.15 -4.65
CA PHE A 15 1.13 25.49 -5.45
C PHE A 15 0.93 26.81 -6.19
N THR A 16 2.02 27.52 -6.41
CA THR A 16 2.07 28.64 -7.36
C THR A 16 2.01 28.14 -8.80
N PRO A 17 1.59 28.98 -9.78
CA PRO A 17 1.60 28.60 -11.19
C PRO A 17 2.96 28.10 -11.70
N ASP A 18 4.06 28.74 -11.26
CA ASP A 18 5.43 28.37 -11.63
C ASP A 18 5.81 26.99 -11.09
N GLU A 19 5.37 26.64 -9.88
CA GLU A 19 5.59 25.30 -9.31
C GLU A 19 4.83 24.21 -10.07
N ILE A 20 3.58 24.49 -10.46
CA ILE A 20 2.76 23.56 -11.27
C ILE A 20 3.43 23.34 -12.63
N GLU A 21 3.87 24.42 -13.29
CA GLU A 21 4.58 24.33 -14.56
C GLU A 21 5.90 23.56 -14.40
N GLY A 22 6.62 23.77 -13.30
CA GLY A 22 7.83 23.02 -12.95
C GLY A 22 7.58 21.52 -12.81
N ILE A 23 6.49 21.12 -12.15
CA ILE A 23 6.09 19.70 -12.01
C ILE A 23 5.69 19.11 -13.38
N ASP A 24 4.93 19.85 -14.20
CA ASP A 24 4.48 19.38 -15.51
C ASP A 24 5.64 19.17 -16.51
N LYS A 25 6.60 20.10 -16.49
CA LYS A 25 7.77 20.08 -17.37
C LYS A 25 8.96 19.31 -16.79
N ALA A 26 8.86 18.80 -15.57
CA ALA A 26 9.91 18.02 -14.94
C ALA A 26 10.31 16.83 -15.83
N PRO A 27 11.62 16.55 -15.97
CA PRO A 27 12.08 15.37 -16.68
C PRO A 27 11.50 14.11 -16.04
N LEU A 28 11.40 13.03 -16.81
CA LEU A 28 11.06 11.73 -16.25
C LEU A 28 12.09 11.35 -15.20
N LEU A 29 11.63 10.69 -14.13
CA LEU A 29 12.50 10.03 -13.16
C LEU A 29 13.36 9.00 -13.89
N PRO A 30 14.51 8.58 -13.32
CA PRO A 30 15.34 7.54 -13.92
C PRO A 30 14.56 6.26 -14.27
N THR A 31 13.52 5.94 -13.50
CA THR A 31 12.59 4.84 -13.73
C THR A 31 11.69 5.00 -14.96
N GLY A 32 11.80 6.10 -15.72
CA GLY A 32 11.02 6.38 -16.92
C GLY A 32 9.60 6.87 -16.64
N THR A 33 9.29 7.22 -15.39
CA THR A 33 7.96 7.66 -14.96
C THR A 33 7.93 9.14 -14.58
N ARG A 34 6.74 9.75 -14.59
CA ARG A 34 6.55 11.11 -14.07
C ARG A 34 6.61 11.10 -12.54
N HIS A 35 6.93 12.26 -11.96
CA HIS A 35 6.88 12.48 -10.51
C HIS A 35 5.48 12.13 -9.95
N PRO A 36 5.35 11.50 -8.77
CA PRO A 36 4.05 11.07 -8.22
C PRO A 36 2.97 12.16 -8.21
N THR A 37 3.31 13.38 -7.80
CA THR A 37 2.38 14.53 -7.75
C THR A 37 1.83 14.90 -9.14
N TRP A 38 2.59 14.64 -10.21
CA TRP A 38 2.16 14.94 -11.58
C TRP A 38 0.86 14.21 -11.94
N PHE A 39 0.66 12.97 -11.45
CA PHE A 39 -0.53 12.20 -11.77
C PHE A 39 -1.81 12.82 -11.22
N ALA A 40 -1.78 13.31 -9.97
CA ALA A 40 -2.93 13.96 -9.35
C ALA A 40 -3.18 15.38 -9.90
N LEU A 41 -2.09 16.10 -10.22
CA LEU A 41 -2.11 17.52 -10.57
C LEU A 41 -2.27 17.80 -12.07
N CYS A 42 -1.51 17.11 -12.91
CA CYS A 42 -1.33 17.45 -14.33
C CYS A 42 -1.88 16.40 -15.31
N SER A 43 -2.12 15.15 -14.85
CA SER A 43 -2.62 14.10 -15.75
C SER A 43 -3.99 14.43 -16.31
N ARG A 44 -4.12 14.30 -17.64
CA ARG A 44 -5.39 14.43 -18.37
C ARG A 44 -6.30 13.22 -18.16
N GLU A 45 -5.70 12.07 -17.90
CA GLU A 45 -6.37 10.80 -17.62
C GLU A 45 -5.99 10.40 -16.19
N PRO A 46 -6.67 10.98 -15.17
CA PRO A 46 -6.38 10.65 -13.78
C PRO A 46 -6.72 9.19 -13.51
N ARG A 47 -5.87 8.55 -12.71
CA ARG A 47 -6.16 7.21 -12.23
C ARG A 47 -7.23 7.26 -11.14
N PRO A 48 -7.96 6.15 -10.87
CA PRO A 48 -8.92 6.10 -9.75
C PRO A 48 -8.34 6.56 -8.41
N VAL A 49 -7.11 6.16 -8.08
CA VAL A 49 -6.39 6.63 -6.88
C VAL A 49 -6.16 8.14 -6.86
N ASP A 50 -5.94 8.77 -8.01
CA ASP A 50 -5.72 10.21 -8.13
C ASP A 50 -7.03 10.99 -7.89
N ASN A 51 -8.18 10.40 -8.25
CA ASN A 51 -9.48 10.97 -7.93
C ASN A 51 -9.75 11.02 -6.42
N LEU A 52 -9.25 10.05 -5.64
CA LEU A 52 -9.34 10.11 -4.18
C LEU A 52 -8.60 11.33 -3.62
N VAL A 53 -7.44 11.68 -4.17
CA VAL A 53 -6.72 12.91 -3.79
C VAL A 53 -7.55 14.15 -4.12
N ARG A 54 -8.15 14.19 -5.31
CA ARG A 54 -8.97 15.33 -5.77
C ARG A 54 -10.20 15.56 -4.90
N LEU A 55 -10.83 14.48 -4.41
CA LEU A 55 -11.97 14.55 -3.50
C LEU A 55 -11.53 14.88 -2.06
N ALA A 56 -10.39 14.33 -1.62
CA ALA A 56 -9.88 14.50 -0.27
C ALA A 56 -9.48 15.95 0.05
N VAL A 57 -8.77 16.64 -0.86
CA VAL A 57 -8.24 17.98 -0.60
C VAL A 57 -9.31 19.00 -0.15
N PRO A 58 -10.41 19.21 -0.89
CA PRO A 58 -11.45 20.15 -0.45
C PRO A 58 -12.16 19.71 0.83
N ALA A 59 -12.31 18.39 1.06
CA ALA A 59 -12.91 17.88 2.29
C ALA A 59 -12.01 18.16 3.51
N ILE A 60 -10.72 17.88 3.40
CA ILE A 60 -9.73 18.15 4.45
C ILE A 60 -9.66 19.65 4.73
N ALA A 61 -9.69 20.51 3.71
CA ALA A 61 -9.65 21.96 3.89
C ALA A 61 -10.82 22.52 4.73
N GLN A 62 -11.95 21.82 4.81
CA GLN A 62 -13.11 22.19 5.64
C GLN A 62 -12.93 21.82 7.12
N GLU A 63 -11.98 20.94 7.44
CA GLU A 63 -11.67 20.56 8.80
C GLU A 63 -10.85 21.61 9.55
N THR A 64 -11.01 21.64 10.87
CA THR A 64 -10.28 22.58 11.72
C THR A 64 -8.77 22.35 11.60
N GLY A 65 -8.04 23.34 11.10
CA GLY A 65 -6.60 23.24 10.86
C GLY A 65 -6.21 22.44 9.60
N GLY A 66 -7.18 21.98 8.81
CA GLY A 66 -6.94 21.16 7.63
C GLY A 66 -6.16 21.88 6.52
N GLU A 67 -6.42 23.18 6.30
CA GLU A 67 -5.63 23.97 5.34
C GLU A 67 -4.15 24.08 5.73
N THR A 68 -3.86 24.29 7.01
CA THR A 68 -2.48 24.34 7.51
C THR A 68 -1.80 22.99 7.30
N TRP A 69 -2.49 21.91 7.67
CA TRP A 69 -1.99 20.55 7.48
C TRP A 69 -1.69 20.23 6.00
N LEU A 70 -2.57 20.62 5.08
CA LEU A 70 -2.34 20.44 3.64
C LEU A 70 -1.13 21.26 3.15
N LYS A 71 -0.97 22.49 3.63
CA LYS A 71 0.18 23.34 3.27
C LYS A 71 1.50 22.75 3.76
N ASP A 72 1.52 22.14 4.94
CA ASP A 72 2.71 21.47 5.51
C ASP A 72 3.19 20.29 4.64
N LEU A 73 2.32 19.72 3.80
CA LEU A 73 2.69 18.67 2.83
C LEU A 73 3.27 19.23 1.53
N GLY A 74 3.08 20.52 1.23
CA GLY A 74 3.44 21.14 -0.05
C GLY A 74 4.90 20.93 -0.44
N ASP A 75 5.83 21.09 0.51
CA ASP A 75 7.27 20.90 0.31
C ASP A 75 7.61 19.48 -0.16
N ARG A 76 7.01 18.46 0.46
CA ARG A 76 7.19 17.04 0.09
C ARG A 76 6.59 16.76 -1.29
N LEU A 77 5.44 17.35 -1.60
CA LEU A 77 4.74 17.14 -2.86
C LEU A 77 5.46 17.79 -4.06
N ARG A 78 6.20 18.88 -3.87
CA ARG A 78 6.94 19.57 -4.94
C ARG A 78 8.40 19.15 -5.05
N ASN A 79 8.92 18.37 -4.11
CA ASN A 79 10.33 17.96 -4.12
C ASN A 79 10.61 16.92 -5.23
N LEU A 80 11.01 17.41 -6.41
CA LEU A 80 11.31 16.58 -7.58
C LEU A 80 12.47 15.58 -7.40
N GLN A 81 13.23 15.68 -6.30
CA GLN A 81 14.33 14.77 -5.98
C GLN A 81 13.93 13.67 -4.99
N ASP A 82 12.72 13.73 -4.41
CA ASP A 82 12.23 12.78 -3.41
C ASP A 82 10.81 12.30 -3.74
N ASP A 83 10.74 11.36 -4.69
CA ASP A 83 9.49 10.73 -5.12
C ASP A 83 8.83 9.89 -4.00
N SER A 84 9.62 9.35 -3.09
CA SER A 84 9.15 8.60 -1.93
C SER A 84 8.44 9.52 -0.93
N GLY A 85 9.02 10.68 -0.65
CA GLY A 85 8.40 11.74 0.15
C GLY A 85 7.06 12.21 -0.43
N ALA A 86 7.01 12.44 -1.74
CA ALA A 86 5.79 12.84 -2.45
C ALA A 86 4.71 11.75 -2.41
N SER A 87 5.07 10.49 -2.69
CA SER A 87 4.11 9.36 -2.66
C SER A 87 3.52 9.16 -1.27
N SER A 88 4.35 9.29 -0.23
CA SER A 88 3.90 9.19 1.16
C SER A 88 2.98 10.36 1.55
N ALA A 89 3.25 11.58 1.10
CA ALA A 89 2.34 12.71 1.34
C ALA A 89 0.99 12.50 0.63
N LEU A 90 1.00 11.97 -0.59
CA LEU A 90 -0.24 11.61 -1.30
C LEU A 90 -1.01 10.47 -0.60
N ALA A 91 -0.30 9.51 0.00
CA ALA A 91 -0.92 8.44 0.79
C ALA A 91 -1.58 9.00 2.05
N GLU A 92 -0.94 9.95 2.74
CA GLU A 92 -1.52 10.66 3.90
C GLU A 92 -2.79 11.42 3.50
N ILE A 93 -2.81 12.13 2.37
CA ILE A 93 -4.00 12.83 1.87
C ILE A 93 -5.15 11.85 1.57
N ARG A 94 -4.85 10.72 0.90
CA ARG A 94 -5.86 9.69 0.63
C ARG A 94 -6.41 9.07 1.90
N ALA A 95 -5.54 8.75 2.86
CA ALA A 95 -5.91 8.20 4.15
C ALA A 95 -6.85 9.15 4.90
N TYR A 96 -6.47 10.42 5.04
CA TYR A 96 -7.28 11.41 5.72
C TYR A 96 -8.65 11.57 5.00
N GLY A 97 -8.65 11.85 3.70
CA GLY A 97 -9.90 12.01 2.95
C GLY A 97 -10.82 10.79 3.02
N GLY A 98 -10.26 9.58 2.89
CA GLY A 98 -11.03 8.35 2.98
C GLY A 98 -11.58 8.08 4.39
N LEU A 99 -10.86 8.46 5.45
CA LEU A 99 -11.35 8.39 6.83
C LEU A 99 -12.51 9.38 7.07
N LEU A 100 -12.42 10.61 6.55
CA LEU A 100 -13.51 11.58 6.61
C LEU A 100 -14.76 11.06 5.87
N GLU A 101 -14.60 10.54 4.65
CA GLU A 101 -15.71 9.98 3.87
C GLU A 101 -16.33 8.75 4.54
N ALA A 102 -15.50 7.93 5.19
CA ALA A 102 -15.92 6.81 6.02
C ALA A 102 -16.69 7.23 7.29
N GLY A 103 -16.77 8.54 7.59
CA GLY A 103 -17.52 9.11 8.70
C GLY A 103 -16.77 9.07 10.04
N PHE A 104 -15.44 9.09 10.00
CA PHE A 104 -14.63 9.30 11.21
C PHE A 104 -14.45 10.79 11.50
N ASP A 105 -14.41 11.13 12.79
CA ASP A 105 -13.78 12.37 13.25
C ASP A 105 -12.26 12.16 13.20
N VAL A 106 -11.55 12.91 12.35
CA VAL A 106 -10.11 12.72 12.11
C VAL A 106 -9.31 13.86 12.72
N THR A 107 -8.29 13.53 13.51
CA THR A 107 -7.37 14.50 14.11
C THR A 107 -5.92 14.14 13.75
N PRO A 108 -5.22 14.97 12.95
CA PRO A 108 -3.78 14.83 12.73
C PRO A 108 -3.00 14.92 14.04
N ILE A 109 -2.03 14.03 14.21
CA ILE A 109 -1.13 14.09 15.37
C ILE A 109 0.06 14.97 14.98
N ILE A 110 0.33 15.99 15.79
CA ILE A 110 1.47 16.89 15.58
C ILE A 110 2.75 16.06 15.70
N ARG A 111 3.56 16.04 14.63
CA ARG A 111 4.84 15.33 14.60
C ARG A 111 5.81 15.97 15.59
N ALA A 112 6.05 15.31 16.71
CA ALA A 112 7.08 15.69 17.67
C ALA A 112 8.41 14.96 17.43
N SER A 113 8.37 13.83 16.70
CA SER A 113 9.53 13.03 16.26
C SER A 113 9.13 12.11 15.09
N ASP A 114 10.11 11.45 14.46
CA ASP A 114 9.93 10.45 13.37
C ASP A 114 9.06 9.24 13.76
N ALA A 115 8.68 9.14 15.04
CA ALA A 115 8.06 7.98 15.64
C ALA A 115 6.62 8.23 16.17
N THR A 116 5.87 9.12 15.53
CA THR A 116 4.52 9.51 15.95
C THR A 116 3.50 9.01 14.93
N PRO A 117 2.41 8.32 15.35
CA PRO A 117 1.36 7.94 14.43
C PRO A 117 0.76 9.13 13.69
N ASP A 118 0.20 8.93 12.50
CA ASP A 118 -0.27 10.06 11.68
C ASP A 118 -1.60 10.65 12.18
N PHE A 119 -2.56 9.82 12.60
CA PHE A 119 -3.90 10.29 13.01
C PHE A 119 -4.41 9.61 14.28
N THR A 120 -5.30 10.32 14.98
CA THR A 120 -6.31 9.73 15.85
C THR A 120 -7.67 9.88 15.17
N VAL A 121 -8.45 8.81 15.15
CA VAL A 121 -9.82 8.82 14.60
C VAL A 121 -10.83 8.30 15.61
N ASP A 122 -12.08 8.76 15.51
CA ASP A 122 -13.19 8.26 16.34
C ASP A 122 -14.46 8.11 15.49
N ALA A 123 -15.19 7.01 15.69
CA ALA A 123 -16.48 6.72 15.04
C ALA A 123 -17.66 6.78 16.03
N GLY A 124 -17.43 7.31 17.24
CA GLY A 124 -18.39 7.41 18.35
C GLY A 124 -18.26 6.31 19.40
N ASP A 125 -17.33 5.37 19.24
CA ASP A 125 -17.05 4.28 20.20
C ASP A 125 -15.61 4.27 20.72
N GLY A 126 -14.89 5.39 20.53
CA GLY A 126 -13.62 5.67 21.16
C GLY A 126 -12.47 5.82 20.17
N PRO A 127 -11.35 6.39 20.63
CA PRO A 127 -10.24 6.75 19.76
C PRO A 127 -9.50 5.51 19.25
N VAL A 128 -9.23 5.51 17.95
CA VAL A 128 -8.37 4.55 17.23
C VAL A 128 -7.16 5.31 16.70
N THR A 129 -5.97 4.77 16.94
CA THR A 129 -4.74 5.30 16.33
C THR A 129 -4.64 4.80 14.89
N VAL A 130 -4.28 5.67 13.97
CA VAL A 130 -4.03 5.32 12.56
C VAL A 130 -2.61 5.69 12.18
N GLU A 131 -1.93 4.73 11.58
CA GLU A 131 -0.61 4.89 10.99
C GLU A 131 -0.71 4.73 9.48
N VAL A 132 -0.12 5.65 8.71
CA VAL A 132 -0.07 5.56 7.25
C VAL A 132 1.31 5.09 6.81
N PHE A 133 1.31 4.16 5.86
CA PHE A 133 2.54 3.65 5.30
C PHE A 133 2.44 3.49 3.78
N SER A 134 3.22 4.28 3.04
CA SER A 134 3.39 4.12 1.59
C SER A 134 4.42 3.03 1.30
N LYS A 135 4.00 1.94 0.66
CA LYS A 135 4.90 0.86 0.23
C LYS A 135 5.47 1.16 -1.14
N HIS A 136 6.80 1.30 -1.16
CA HIS A 136 7.59 1.41 -2.38
C HIS A 136 8.15 0.05 -2.82
N GLN A 137 8.55 -0.02 -4.09
CA GLN A 137 9.27 -1.17 -4.65
C GLN A 137 10.67 -1.33 -4.03
N ASP A 138 11.26 -2.49 -4.27
CA ASP A 138 12.63 -2.77 -3.85
C ASP A 138 13.66 -1.97 -4.66
N LYS A 139 14.65 -1.35 -3.99
CA LYS A 139 15.65 -0.46 -4.61
C LYS A 139 16.44 -1.11 -5.77
N GLN A 140 16.59 -2.44 -5.81
CA GLN A 140 17.23 -3.10 -6.94
C GLN A 140 16.34 -3.10 -8.19
N GLN A 141 15.01 -3.11 -8.02
CA GLN A 141 14.06 -2.97 -9.12
C GLN A 141 14.06 -1.55 -9.69
N ASP A 142 14.21 -0.54 -8.84
CA ASP A 142 14.38 0.87 -9.28
C ASP A 142 15.63 1.03 -10.15
N LYS A 143 16.74 0.41 -9.73
CA LYS A 143 17.99 0.38 -10.50
C LYS A 143 17.83 -0.36 -11.81
N LEU A 144 17.11 -1.49 -11.83
CA LEU A 144 16.80 -2.22 -13.05
C LEU A 144 15.99 -1.37 -14.03
N MET A 145 14.94 -0.69 -13.54
CA MET A 145 14.14 0.24 -14.35
C MET A 145 14.98 1.41 -14.88
N ALA A 146 15.84 1.99 -14.05
CA ALA A 146 16.74 3.05 -14.47
C ALA A 146 17.72 2.61 -15.56
N ALA A 147 18.28 1.42 -15.41
CA ALA A 147 19.13 0.82 -16.43
C ALA A 147 18.34 0.53 -17.73
N ALA A 148 17.12 -0.01 -17.64
CA ALA A 148 16.28 -0.30 -18.81
C ALA A 148 15.97 0.96 -19.64
N ASN A 149 15.73 2.10 -18.98
CA ASN A 149 15.46 3.39 -19.63
C ASN A 149 16.71 4.13 -20.13
N THR A 150 17.91 3.62 -19.82
CA THR A 150 19.17 4.16 -20.32
C THR A 150 19.62 3.36 -21.55
N PRO A 151 19.98 3.95 -22.70
CA PRO A 151 20.30 3.21 -23.93
C PRO A 151 21.33 2.10 -23.75
N ASP A 152 22.40 2.38 -23.00
CA ASP A 152 23.49 1.43 -22.70
C ASP A 152 23.47 0.99 -21.24
N GLY A 153 22.32 1.13 -20.56
CA GLY A 153 22.18 0.72 -19.17
C GLY A 153 22.21 -0.79 -19.04
N GLU A 154 23.01 -1.27 -18.09
CA GLU A 154 23.16 -2.68 -17.77
C GLU A 154 22.67 -2.97 -16.35
N HIS A 155 22.17 -4.20 -16.14
CA HIS A 155 21.80 -4.69 -14.83
C HIS A 155 22.07 -6.19 -14.75
N PRO A 156 22.51 -6.73 -13.59
CA PRO A 156 22.76 -8.17 -13.41
C PRO A 156 21.56 -9.08 -13.69
N TYR A 157 20.34 -8.53 -13.77
CA TYR A 157 19.11 -9.28 -14.01
C TYR A 157 18.72 -9.37 -15.49
N GLY A 158 19.49 -8.71 -16.37
CA GLY A 158 19.27 -8.73 -17.82
C GLY A 158 18.26 -7.69 -18.28
N ILE A 159 18.59 -7.07 -19.41
CA ILE A 159 17.70 -6.17 -20.16
C ILE A 159 17.84 -6.59 -21.61
N GLU A 160 16.75 -7.06 -22.20
CA GLU A 160 16.71 -7.39 -23.62
C GLU A 160 16.51 -6.10 -24.42
N ARG A 161 17.36 -5.87 -25.43
CA ARG A 161 17.28 -4.68 -26.27
C ARG A 161 17.18 -5.05 -27.72
N SER A 162 16.30 -4.37 -28.44
CA SER A 162 16.24 -4.44 -29.90
C SER A 162 16.09 -3.04 -30.48
N GLU A 163 16.68 -2.85 -31.66
CA GLU A 163 16.61 -1.61 -32.40
C GLU A 163 16.12 -1.92 -33.82
N THR A 164 15.19 -1.12 -34.32
CA THR A 164 14.72 -1.21 -35.71
C THR A 164 14.70 0.18 -36.31
N THR A 165 15.40 0.36 -37.42
CA THR A 165 15.45 1.62 -38.16
C THR A 165 14.65 1.49 -39.46
N VAL A 166 13.67 2.38 -39.64
CA VAL A 166 12.84 2.45 -40.86
C VAL A 166 12.91 3.88 -41.39
N GLY A 167 13.60 4.06 -42.53
CA GLY A 167 13.92 5.38 -43.06
C GLY A 167 14.84 6.16 -42.11
N GLU A 168 14.43 7.36 -41.71
CA GLU A 168 15.16 8.23 -40.77
C GLU A 168 14.73 8.03 -39.31
N ARG A 169 13.88 7.04 -39.01
CA ARG A 169 13.36 6.81 -37.66
C ARG A 169 13.93 5.52 -37.08
N THR A 170 14.41 5.63 -35.85
CA THR A 170 14.90 4.50 -35.07
C THR A 170 13.97 4.25 -33.89
N VAL A 171 13.45 3.02 -33.80
CA VAL A 171 12.69 2.54 -32.65
C VAL A 171 13.59 1.65 -31.82
N ARG A 172 13.73 1.99 -30.53
CA ARG A 172 14.45 1.19 -29.54
C ARG A 172 13.46 0.59 -28.57
N ILE A 173 13.58 -0.71 -28.34
CA ILE A 173 12.75 -1.44 -27.39
C ILE A 173 13.69 -2.02 -26.33
N ALA A 174 13.33 -1.83 -25.07
CA ALA A 174 13.98 -2.45 -23.93
C ALA A 174 12.93 -3.26 -23.17
N VAL A 175 13.22 -4.52 -22.86
CA VAL A 175 12.33 -5.42 -22.12
C VAL A 175 13.07 -5.94 -20.90
N THR A 176 12.41 -5.88 -19.75
CA THR A 176 12.90 -6.47 -18.51
C THR A 176 11.73 -6.94 -17.65
N GLU A 177 11.99 -7.88 -16.74
CA GLU A 177 11.00 -8.42 -15.83
C GLU A 177 11.15 -7.79 -14.44
N LEU A 178 10.06 -7.23 -13.93
CA LEU A 178 10.02 -6.64 -12.60
C LEU A 178 9.41 -7.59 -11.58
N THR A 179 10.01 -7.61 -10.40
CA THR A 179 9.52 -8.31 -9.21
C THR A 179 9.45 -7.29 -8.08
N PRO A 180 8.38 -6.47 -7.97
CA PRO A 180 8.33 -5.33 -7.04
C PRO A 180 8.58 -5.69 -5.57
N GLY A 181 8.24 -6.92 -5.16
CA GLY A 181 8.52 -7.46 -3.82
C GLY A 181 9.98 -7.85 -3.58
N GLY A 182 10.79 -7.93 -4.62
CA GLY A 182 12.18 -8.42 -4.61
C GLY A 182 12.35 -9.65 -5.50
N ARG A 183 13.48 -9.72 -6.21
CA ARG A 183 13.83 -10.87 -7.04
C ARG A 183 14.24 -12.05 -6.15
N PRO A 184 13.78 -13.28 -6.44
CA PRO A 184 14.19 -14.45 -5.67
C PRO A 184 15.71 -14.67 -5.73
N ASP A 185 16.31 -14.97 -4.59
CA ASP A 185 17.69 -15.44 -4.50
C ASP A 185 17.73 -16.95 -4.78
N PRO A 186 18.32 -17.40 -5.90
CA PRO A 186 18.34 -18.83 -6.25
C PRO A 186 19.16 -19.68 -5.27
N THR A 187 19.97 -19.05 -4.40
CA THR A 187 20.76 -19.73 -3.38
C THR A 187 20.01 -19.91 -2.05
N LYS A 188 18.87 -19.26 -1.87
CA LYS A 188 18.04 -19.36 -0.67
C LYS A 188 16.88 -20.28 -0.92
N ASP A 189 16.88 -21.41 -0.21
CA ASP A 189 15.76 -22.34 -0.26
C ASP A 189 14.46 -21.66 0.19
N GLY A 190 13.37 -21.92 -0.53
CA GLY A 190 12.08 -21.29 -0.28
C GLY A 190 11.91 -19.85 -0.81
N ASP A 191 12.96 -19.17 -1.29
CA ASP A 191 12.86 -17.78 -1.75
C ASP A 191 12.14 -17.68 -3.10
N SER A 192 11.13 -16.82 -3.21
CA SER A 192 10.19 -16.74 -4.34
C SER A 192 9.60 -15.34 -4.43
N VAL A 193 8.98 -14.98 -5.56
CA VAL A 193 8.35 -13.66 -5.71
C VAL A 193 7.23 -13.51 -4.69
N GLN A 194 6.41 -14.56 -4.54
CA GLN A 194 5.36 -14.60 -3.53
C GLN A 194 5.92 -14.57 -2.10
N ALA A 195 6.96 -15.35 -1.79
CA ALA A 195 7.60 -15.37 -0.48
C ALA A 195 8.22 -14.00 -0.09
N ASN A 196 8.79 -13.29 -1.08
CA ASN A 196 9.31 -11.95 -0.89
C ASN A 196 8.19 -10.94 -0.64
N LEU A 197 7.08 -11.02 -1.37
CA LEU A 197 5.92 -10.17 -1.10
C LEU A 197 5.33 -10.44 0.30
N ILE A 198 5.19 -11.70 0.71
CA ILE A 198 4.79 -12.11 2.07
C ILE A 198 5.70 -11.43 3.11
N SER A 199 7.02 -11.54 2.92
CA SER A 199 8.01 -10.95 3.82
C SER A 199 7.92 -9.43 3.88
N LYS A 200 7.68 -8.77 2.74
CA LYS A 200 7.55 -7.29 2.64
C LYS A 200 6.28 -6.76 3.30
N VAL A 201 5.18 -7.54 3.30
CA VAL A 201 3.94 -7.22 4.02
C VAL A 201 4.12 -7.46 5.53
N CYS A 202 4.70 -8.60 5.91
CA CYS A 202 4.94 -8.93 7.31
C CYS A 202 5.86 -7.92 8.02
N SER A 203 6.82 -7.34 7.29
CA SER A 203 7.83 -6.40 7.82
C SER A 203 7.45 -4.92 7.72
N MET A 204 6.24 -4.55 7.29
CA MET A 204 5.83 -3.14 7.25
C MET A 204 5.83 -2.55 8.65
N LYS A 205 6.53 -1.44 8.93
CA LYS A 205 6.58 -0.82 10.28
C LYS A 205 6.83 -1.87 11.38
N PRO A 206 8.00 -2.53 11.39
CA PRO A 206 8.27 -3.69 12.25
C PRO A 206 8.39 -3.29 13.74
N ASP A 207 8.82 -2.05 13.99
CA ASP A 207 8.90 -1.47 15.32
C ASP A 207 7.61 -0.71 15.61
N GLU A 208 6.63 -1.42 16.16
CA GLU A 208 5.33 -0.88 16.58
C GLU A 208 5.44 -0.11 17.93
N THR A 209 6.61 0.47 18.20
CA THR A 209 6.90 1.25 19.41
C THR A 209 6.05 2.52 19.48
N GLN A 210 5.64 3.03 18.32
CA GLN A 210 4.79 4.19 18.12
C GLN A 210 3.31 3.91 18.48
N VAL A 211 2.93 2.63 18.53
CA VAL A 211 1.55 2.23 18.82
C VAL A 211 1.32 2.29 20.33
N ALA A 212 0.38 3.15 20.72
CA ALA A 212 -0.06 3.28 22.11
C ALA A 212 -0.66 1.94 22.59
N PRO A 213 -0.14 1.36 23.69
CA PRO A 213 -0.54 0.01 24.13
C PRO A 213 -1.97 -0.07 24.71
N ASP A 214 -2.57 1.07 25.00
CA ASP A 214 -3.90 1.21 25.58
C ASP A 214 -5.01 1.38 24.54
N ARG A 215 -4.68 1.58 23.26
CA ARG A 215 -5.65 1.89 22.21
C ARG A 215 -5.55 0.93 21.02
N PRO A 216 -6.67 0.70 20.31
CA PRO A 216 -6.64 0.02 19.02
C PRO A 216 -5.84 0.84 17.99
N CYS A 217 -5.17 0.14 17.08
CA CYS A 217 -4.33 0.75 16.06
C CYS A 217 -4.57 0.10 14.70
N VAL A 218 -4.76 0.93 13.67
CA VAL A 218 -4.93 0.49 12.29
C VAL A 218 -3.78 1.02 11.44
N LEU A 219 -3.11 0.12 10.73
CA LEU A 219 -2.15 0.49 9.70
C LEU A 219 -2.88 0.64 8.37
N ILE A 220 -2.89 1.85 7.79
CA ILE A 220 -3.29 2.07 6.40
C ILE A 220 -2.04 1.87 5.54
N ALA A 221 -1.98 0.73 4.87
CA ALA A 221 -0.86 0.35 4.00
C ALA A 221 -1.21 0.68 2.54
N ASP A 222 -0.63 1.74 2.01
CA ASP A 222 -0.85 2.23 0.66
C ASP A 222 0.14 1.60 -0.33
N PHE A 223 -0.38 0.82 -1.28
CA PHE A 223 0.39 0.13 -2.31
C PHE A 223 0.26 0.78 -3.69
N THR A 224 -0.29 1.98 -3.79
CA THR A 224 -0.61 2.64 -5.06
C THR A 224 0.62 3.11 -5.84
N HIS A 225 1.81 3.01 -5.22
CA HIS A 225 3.12 3.28 -5.82
C HIS A 225 4.07 2.07 -5.76
N PHE A 226 3.56 0.88 -5.40
CA PHE A 226 4.34 -0.35 -5.36
C PHE A 226 4.67 -0.83 -6.79
N GLY A 227 5.94 -0.86 -7.16
CA GLY A 227 6.38 -1.10 -8.54
C GLY A 227 6.42 0.17 -9.41
N GLY A 228 6.16 1.33 -8.82
CA GLY A 228 5.96 2.61 -9.51
C GLY A 228 4.49 2.87 -9.89
N PRO A 229 4.15 4.11 -10.30
CA PRO A 229 2.77 4.54 -10.57
C PRO A 229 2.00 3.72 -11.60
N THR A 230 2.70 3.15 -12.58
CA THR A 230 2.09 2.37 -13.67
C THR A 230 1.94 0.89 -13.31
N THR A 231 2.96 0.30 -12.68
CA THR A 231 2.99 -1.12 -12.33
C THR A 231 2.09 -1.43 -11.13
N SER A 232 1.89 -0.46 -10.22
CA SER A 232 1.04 -0.63 -9.04
C SER A 232 -0.40 -1.05 -9.37
N GLN A 233 -0.88 -0.66 -10.56
CA GLN A 233 -2.20 -1.06 -11.07
C GLN A 233 -2.35 -2.57 -11.30
N LEU A 234 -1.22 -3.27 -11.48
CA LEU A 234 -1.17 -4.71 -11.70
C LEU A 234 -1.25 -5.48 -10.38
N LEU A 235 -0.99 -4.84 -9.24
CA LEU A 235 -1.21 -5.44 -7.93
C LEU A 235 -2.70 -5.40 -7.60
N LYS A 236 -3.38 -6.52 -7.87
CA LYS A 236 -4.83 -6.66 -7.67
C LYS A 236 -5.17 -7.15 -6.25
N PRO A 237 -6.37 -6.83 -5.72
CA PRO A 237 -6.81 -7.27 -4.40
C PRO A 237 -6.93 -8.80 -4.27
N HIS A 238 -6.88 -9.55 -5.38
CA HIS A 238 -6.78 -11.00 -5.35
C HIS A 238 -5.58 -11.53 -4.52
N GLN A 239 -4.53 -10.71 -4.29
CA GLN A 239 -3.45 -11.03 -3.36
C GLN A 239 -3.89 -11.12 -1.88
N MET A 240 -5.10 -10.66 -1.58
CA MET A 240 -5.80 -10.83 -0.30
C MET A 240 -6.74 -12.03 -0.29
N SER A 241 -6.87 -12.74 -1.40
CA SER A 241 -7.73 -13.91 -1.48
C SER A 241 -7.21 -14.97 -0.50
N PRO A 242 -8.05 -15.43 0.44
CA PRO A 242 -7.67 -16.45 1.39
C PRO A 242 -7.46 -17.81 0.74
N LEU A 243 -8.13 -18.07 -0.39
CA LEU A 243 -8.12 -19.34 -1.08
C LEU A 243 -7.92 -19.09 -2.58
N ILE A 244 -6.82 -19.61 -3.11
CA ILE A 244 -6.41 -19.55 -4.50
C ILE A 244 -5.99 -20.96 -4.90
N ARG A 245 -6.52 -21.43 -6.02
CA ARG A 245 -6.11 -22.72 -6.57
C ARG A 245 -4.83 -22.54 -7.38
N GLY A 246 -3.81 -23.35 -7.08
CA GLY A 246 -2.58 -23.37 -7.86
C GLY A 246 -2.84 -23.80 -9.32
N VAL A 247 -1.97 -23.36 -10.22
CA VAL A 247 -2.04 -23.73 -11.64
C VAL A 247 -1.99 -25.25 -11.79
N HIS A 248 -2.78 -25.77 -12.74
CA HIS A 248 -3.05 -27.20 -12.95
C HIS A 248 -3.64 -27.95 -11.74
N GLY A 249 -4.24 -27.24 -10.78
CA GLY A 249 -4.92 -27.86 -9.65
C GLY A 249 -4.00 -28.53 -8.63
N ARG A 250 -2.72 -28.13 -8.58
CA ARG A 250 -1.65 -28.67 -7.70
C ARG A 250 -1.82 -28.38 -6.20
N GLY A 251 -3.03 -27.99 -5.77
CA GLY A 251 -3.37 -27.70 -4.39
C GLY A 251 -4.08 -26.37 -4.22
N LEU A 252 -4.26 -25.99 -2.96
CA LEU A 252 -4.88 -24.75 -2.52
C LEU A 252 -3.84 -23.94 -1.73
N CYS A 253 -3.74 -22.63 -2.00
CA CYS A 253 -2.93 -21.68 -1.23
C CYS A 253 -3.73 -20.39 -0.98
N SER A 254 -3.06 -19.34 -0.51
CA SER A 254 -3.61 -17.98 -0.42
C SER A 254 -2.78 -17.00 -1.25
N GLY A 255 -3.29 -15.79 -1.42
CA GLY A 255 -2.49 -14.69 -1.96
C GLY A 255 -1.38 -14.25 -0.99
N ALA A 256 -0.28 -13.71 -1.53
CA ALA A 256 0.89 -13.37 -0.72
C ALA A 256 0.60 -12.31 0.35
N MET A 257 -0.32 -11.38 0.11
CA MET A 257 -0.62 -10.35 1.10
C MET A 257 -1.51 -10.89 2.22
N TRP A 258 -2.45 -11.81 1.92
CA TRP A 258 -3.18 -12.57 2.93
C TRP A 258 -2.21 -13.38 3.82
N TYR A 259 -1.27 -14.10 3.20
CA TYR A 259 -0.24 -14.85 3.95
C TYR A 259 0.68 -13.93 4.76
N GLY A 260 1.03 -12.76 4.24
CA GLY A 260 1.81 -11.75 4.98
C GLY A 260 1.15 -11.34 6.30
N VAL A 261 -0.17 -11.43 6.40
CA VAL A 261 -0.95 -11.09 7.59
C VAL A 261 -1.29 -12.31 8.45
N TYR A 262 -1.88 -13.35 7.86
CA TYR A 262 -2.45 -14.51 8.58
C TYR A 262 -1.71 -15.83 8.35
N GLY A 263 -0.72 -15.86 7.46
CA GLY A 263 0.02 -17.07 7.11
C GLY A 263 0.75 -17.67 8.30
N TRP A 264 1.15 -18.94 8.17
CA TRP A 264 1.89 -19.66 9.21
C TRP A 264 3.14 -20.29 8.61
N LYS A 265 4.15 -20.48 9.45
CA LYS A 265 5.38 -21.17 9.06
C LYS A 265 5.05 -22.56 8.54
N GLY A 266 5.58 -22.90 7.36
CA GLY A 266 5.34 -24.16 6.67
C GLY A 266 4.14 -24.17 5.72
N ALA A 267 3.33 -23.09 5.68
CA ALA A 267 2.24 -22.97 4.69
C ALA A 267 2.75 -23.11 3.25
N PRO A 268 1.99 -23.75 2.34
CA PRO A 268 2.36 -23.85 0.94
C PRO A 268 2.21 -22.49 0.24
N VAL A 269 3.27 -22.05 -0.43
CA VAL A 269 3.33 -20.83 -1.24
C VAL A 269 3.55 -21.25 -2.69
N PHE A 270 2.56 -21.03 -3.55
CA PHE A 270 2.68 -21.38 -4.96
C PHE A 270 3.47 -20.31 -5.71
N GLU A 271 4.39 -20.76 -6.54
CA GLU A 271 5.17 -19.93 -7.47
C GLU A 271 5.07 -20.63 -8.82
N ASP A 272 4.20 -20.18 -9.72
CA ASP A 272 3.99 -20.85 -11.02
C ASP A 272 5.21 -20.63 -11.93
N PRO A 273 5.77 -21.65 -12.61
CA PRO A 273 5.39 -23.07 -12.69
C PRO A 273 6.15 -24.02 -11.74
N SER A 274 6.79 -23.48 -10.71
CA SER A 274 7.58 -24.24 -9.75
C SER A 274 6.72 -25.02 -8.75
N PRO A 275 7.27 -26.11 -8.16
CA PRO A 275 6.64 -26.75 -7.01
C PRO A 275 6.36 -25.76 -5.87
N PRO A 276 5.36 -26.02 -5.02
CA PRO A 276 5.06 -25.18 -3.86
C PRO A 276 6.29 -25.02 -2.97
N LYS A 277 6.59 -23.78 -2.62
CA LYS A 277 7.58 -23.46 -1.60
C LYS A 277 6.91 -23.43 -0.22
N ARG A 278 7.72 -23.42 0.84
CA ARG A 278 7.23 -23.40 2.22
C ARG A 278 7.50 -22.04 2.84
N MET A 279 6.47 -21.47 3.46
CA MET A 279 6.59 -20.19 4.16
C MET A 279 7.59 -20.30 5.32
N GLY A 280 8.61 -19.42 5.35
CA GLY A 280 9.71 -19.51 6.31
C GLY A 280 9.43 -18.96 7.71
N HIS A 281 8.34 -18.20 7.87
CA HIS A 281 7.95 -17.51 9.10
C HIS A 281 6.42 -17.44 9.21
N ASP A 282 5.91 -17.03 10.38
CA ASP A 282 4.49 -16.71 10.55
C ASP A 282 4.17 -15.32 9.99
N GLY A 283 2.93 -15.14 9.54
CA GLY A 283 2.39 -13.85 9.13
C GLY A 283 2.27 -12.91 10.32
N ARG A 284 2.15 -11.62 10.03
CA ARG A 284 2.25 -10.53 11.02
C ARG A 284 1.38 -10.73 12.25
N PHE A 285 0.11 -11.06 12.06
CA PHE A 285 -0.84 -11.17 13.17
C PHE A 285 -0.65 -12.43 14.01
N ARG A 286 0.04 -13.45 13.47
CA ARG A 286 0.36 -14.70 14.18
C ARG A 286 1.65 -14.61 14.99
N LEU A 287 2.42 -13.53 14.88
CA LEU A 287 3.63 -13.34 15.69
C LEU A 287 3.28 -13.29 17.18
N ASP A 288 4.18 -13.82 18.02
CA ASP A 288 3.99 -13.92 19.46
C ASP A 288 5.15 -13.28 20.27
N GLY A 289 5.01 -13.31 21.60
CA GLY A 289 6.02 -12.81 22.52
C GLY A 289 6.39 -11.34 22.26
N LYS A 290 7.69 -11.05 22.16
CA LYS A 290 8.19 -9.69 21.92
C LYS A 290 7.90 -9.15 20.51
N LYS A 291 7.51 -10.01 19.58
CA LYS A 291 7.19 -9.65 18.18
C LYS A 291 5.69 -9.62 17.91
N LYS A 292 4.86 -9.86 18.92
CA LYS A 292 3.40 -9.81 18.79
C LYS A 292 2.98 -8.44 18.26
N SER A 293 2.17 -8.45 17.20
CA SER A 293 1.63 -7.22 16.64
C SER A 293 0.57 -6.62 17.57
N ARG A 294 0.73 -5.33 17.85
CA ARG A 294 -0.19 -4.41 18.51
C ARG A 294 -1.26 -3.88 17.57
N LEU A 295 -1.14 -4.10 16.26
CA LEU A 295 -2.14 -3.67 15.30
C LEU A 295 -3.44 -4.43 15.50
N SER A 296 -4.54 -3.69 15.56
CA SER A 296 -5.90 -4.20 15.55
C SER A 296 -6.34 -4.61 14.15
N ALA A 297 -5.86 -3.92 13.11
CA ALA A 297 -6.14 -4.24 11.72
C ALA A 297 -5.11 -3.63 10.77
N VAL A 298 -5.12 -4.08 9.51
CA VAL A 298 -4.46 -3.41 8.39
C VAL A 298 -5.52 -3.11 7.33
N LEU A 299 -5.56 -1.87 6.86
CA LEU A 299 -6.34 -1.43 5.71
C LEU A 299 -5.40 -1.29 4.51
N PHE A 300 -5.50 -2.17 3.54
CA PHE A 300 -4.68 -2.14 2.34
C PHE A 300 -5.34 -1.29 1.27
N VAL A 301 -4.63 -0.29 0.76
CA VAL A 301 -5.09 0.57 -0.32
C VAL A 301 -4.38 0.18 -1.61
N PHE A 302 -5.16 -0.33 -2.55
CA PHE A 302 -4.75 -0.59 -3.92
C PHE A 302 -5.20 0.53 -4.83
N HIS A 303 -4.90 0.39 -6.11
CA HIS A 303 -5.26 1.38 -7.12
C HIS A 303 -6.78 1.59 -7.28
N GLU A 304 -7.57 0.53 -7.13
CA GLU A 304 -9.03 0.51 -7.37
C GLU A 304 -9.81 -0.20 -6.26
N ASP A 305 -9.15 -0.59 -5.17
CA ASP A 305 -9.75 -1.40 -4.12
C ASP A 305 -9.13 -1.07 -2.76
N VAL A 306 -9.92 -1.22 -1.71
CA VAL A 306 -9.48 -1.13 -0.32
C VAL A 306 -9.91 -2.37 0.44
N VAL A 307 -8.99 -3.05 1.11
CA VAL A 307 -9.26 -4.31 1.81
C VAL A 307 -8.88 -4.18 3.28
N LEU A 308 -9.83 -4.45 4.18
CA LEU A 308 -9.60 -4.48 5.63
C LEU A 308 -9.35 -5.90 6.10
N LEU A 309 -8.21 -6.12 6.76
CA LEU A 309 -7.86 -7.37 7.42
C LEU A 309 -7.68 -7.12 8.93
N GLU A 310 -8.61 -7.59 9.75
CA GLU A 310 -8.59 -7.45 11.21
C GLU A 310 -7.72 -8.52 11.87
N ASN A 311 -7.06 -8.15 12.97
CA ASN A 311 -6.22 -9.05 13.76
C ASN A 311 -7.06 -9.74 14.86
N PRO A 312 -7.35 -11.06 14.75
CA PRO A 312 -8.12 -11.77 15.76
C PRO A 312 -7.36 -11.98 17.08
N TRP A 313 -6.04 -11.74 17.10
CA TRP A 313 -5.17 -11.92 18.26
C TRP A 313 -4.72 -10.60 18.89
N ALA A 314 -5.26 -9.46 18.43
CA ALA A 314 -4.93 -8.14 18.98
C ALA A 314 -5.35 -8.02 20.45
N ASP A 315 -4.48 -7.44 21.28
CA ASP A 315 -4.81 -7.13 22.68
C ASP A 315 -5.86 -6.01 22.78
N ARG A 316 -5.92 -5.15 21.75
CA ARG A 316 -6.90 -4.08 21.57
C ARG A 316 -7.62 -4.33 20.24
N PRO A 317 -8.75 -5.08 20.23
CA PRO A 317 -9.49 -5.31 19.01
C PRO A 317 -10.11 -4.01 18.49
N LEU A 318 -10.48 -3.99 17.21
CA LEU A 318 -11.10 -2.81 16.61
C LEU A 318 -12.52 -2.61 17.20
N PRO A 319 -12.89 -1.39 17.61
CA PRO A 319 -14.24 -1.11 18.08
C PRO A 319 -15.31 -1.34 17.00
N PRO A 320 -16.55 -1.75 17.34
CA PRO A 320 -17.58 -2.06 16.35
C PRO A 320 -17.93 -0.94 15.38
N LEU A 321 -18.18 0.30 15.86
CA LEU A 321 -18.50 1.43 15.00
C LEU A 321 -17.30 1.82 14.14
N ALA A 322 -16.08 1.79 14.69
CA ALA A 322 -14.86 1.98 13.89
C ALA A 322 -14.76 0.93 12.77
N ARG A 323 -15.02 -0.36 13.06
CA ARG A 323 -15.05 -1.43 12.04
C ARG A 323 -16.08 -1.15 10.94
N PHE A 324 -17.29 -0.76 11.32
CA PHE A 324 -18.33 -0.40 10.35
C PHE A 324 -17.95 0.84 9.54
N ALA A 325 -17.33 1.84 10.16
CA ALA A 325 -16.86 3.04 9.48
C ALA A 325 -15.79 2.70 8.43
N PHE A 326 -14.78 1.87 8.75
CA PHE A 326 -13.83 1.37 7.76
C PHE A 326 -14.49 0.63 6.59
N GLY A 327 -15.62 -0.05 6.82
CA GLY A 327 -16.43 -0.66 5.75
C GLY A 327 -17.07 0.33 4.77
N ARG A 328 -17.07 1.63 5.09
CA ARG A 328 -17.53 2.73 4.23
C ARG A 328 -16.37 3.49 3.57
N TYR A 329 -15.14 3.08 3.79
CA TYR A 329 -13.97 3.71 3.18
C TYR A 329 -14.09 3.65 1.64
N PRO A 330 -13.66 4.69 0.90
CA PRO A 330 -13.76 4.69 -0.56
C PRO A 330 -13.14 3.44 -1.21
N TYR A 331 -13.85 2.84 -2.16
CA TYR A 331 -13.46 1.58 -2.82
C TYR A 331 -13.33 0.36 -1.89
N PHE A 332 -14.00 0.35 -0.74
CA PHE A 332 -14.02 -0.80 0.16
C PHE A 332 -14.50 -2.07 -0.55
N ASN A 333 -13.64 -3.08 -0.56
CA ASN A 333 -13.88 -4.37 -1.19
C ASN A 333 -14.22 -5.40 -0.10
N LEU A 334 -15.53 -5.52 0.18
CA LEU A 334 -16.06 -6.46 1.16
C LEU A 334 -15.68 -7.93 0.85
N PRO A 335 -15.75 -8.44 -0.40
CA PRO A 335 -15.38 -9.82 -0.72
C PRO A 335 -13.99 -10.28 -0.26
N TYR A 336 -13.00 -9.39 -0.26
CA TYR A 336 -11.64 -9.71 0.18
C TYR A 336 -11.34 -9.29 1.63
N SER A 337 -12.25 -8.53 2.25
CA SER A 337 -12.07 -8.04 3.62
C SER A 337 -12.48 -9.08 4.65
N ILE A 338 -11.69 -9.19 5.73
CA ILE A 338 -11.95 -10.06 6.87
C ILE A 338 -11.97 -9.18 8.12
N ALA A 339 -13.15 -9.07 8.72
CA ALA A 339 -13.35 -8.31 9.94
C ALA A 339 -14.34 -9.03 10.87
N ASP A 340 -14.32 -8.65 12.14
CA ASP A 340 -15.11 -9.27 13.20
C ASP A 340 -16.54 -8.71 13.20
N TRP A 341 -17.26 -8.93 12.08
CA TRP A 341 -18.65 -8.47 11.89
C TRP A 341 -19.60 -8.96 12.98
N HIS A 342 -19.26 -10.10 13.56
CA HIS A 342 -19.83 -10.65 14.78
C HIS A 342 -18.66 -11.18 15.62
N PRO A 343 -18.73 -11.11 16.97
CA PRO A 343 -17.67 -11.58 17.85
C PRO A 343 -17.12 -12.97 17.46
N GLY A 344 -15.82 -13.02 17.17
CA GLY A 344 -15.07 -14.24 16.87
C GLY A 344 -15.10 -14.69 15.40
N ASN A 345 -15.81 -13.99 14.53
CA ASN A 345 -15.85 -14.27 13.09
C ASN A 345 -14.46 -14.27 12.46
N THR A 346 -13.61 -13.29 12.77
CA THR A 346 -12.29 -13.18 12.15
C THR A 346 -11.46 -14.43 12.40
N LEU A 347 -11.41 -14.89 13.65
CA LEU A 347 -10.66 -16.09 14.02
C LEU A 347 -11.25 -17.34 13.35
N ALA A 348 -12.58 -17.49 13.42
CA ALA A 348 -13.28 -18.64 12.84
C ALA A 348 -13.06 -18.75 11.32
N ILE A 349 -13.09 -17.61 10.61
CA ILE A 349 -12.86 -17.52 9.17
C ILE A 349 -11.41 -17.90 8.84
N VAL A 350 -10.43 -17.27 9.52
CA VAL A 350 -9.00 -17.53 9.27
C VAL A 350 -8.64 -18.99 9.55
N ASP A 351 -9.17 -19.58 10.62
CA ASP A 351 -8.92 -20.99 10.96
C ASP A 351 -9.64 -21.96 10.01
N ALA A 352 -10.82 -21.62 9.50
CA ALA A 352 -11.46 -22.39 8.45
C ALA A 352 -10.64 -22.37 7.15
N GLN A 353 -10.17 -21.20 6.73
CA GLN A 353 -9.35 -21.02 5.52
C GLN A 353 -8.03 -21.79 5.61
N ARG A 354 -7.35 -21.70 6.76
CA ARG A 354 -6.14 -22.50 7.05
C ARG A 354 -6.41 -24.01 6.91
N ARG A 355 -7.45 -24.53 7.56
CA ARG A 355 -7.79 -25.96 7.50
C ARG A 355 -8.11 -26.43 6.09
N MET A 356 -8.74 -25.57 5.28
CA MET A 356 -8.99 -25.86 3.86
C MET A 356 -7.67 -25.98 3.09
N ILE A 357 -6.70 -25.10 3.30
CA ILE A 357 -5.39 -25.18 2.67
C ILE A 357 -4.65 -26.46 3.10
N GLU A 358 -4.60 -26.74 4.40
CA GLU A 358 -3.95 -27.94 4.95
C GLU A 358 -4.59 -29.24 4.44
N ALA A 359 -5.90 -29.25 4.15
CA ALA A 359 -6.58 -30.42 3.60
C ALA A 359 -6.12 -30.77 2.16
N PHE A 360 -5.64 -29.79 1.40
CA PHE A 360 -5.14 -29.93 0.02
C PHE A 360 -3.61 -30.04 -0.06
N ASP A 361 -2.91 -29.90 1.06
CA ASP A 361 -1.44 -29.94 1.17
C ASP A 361 -0.91 -31.34 1.56
N ARG A 362 -1.68 -32.39 1.21
CA ARG A 362 -1.39 -33.78 1.56
C ARG A 362 -0.58 -34.52 0.49
#